data_AF-D3MT93-F1
#
_entry.id   AF-D3MT93-F1
#
_cell.length_a   1.000
_cell.length_b   1.000
_cell.length_c   1.000
_cell.angle_alpha   90.00
_cell.angle_beta   90.00
_cell.angle_gamma   90.00
#
_symmetry.space_group_name_H-M   'P 1'
#
loop_
_entity.id
_entity.type
_entity.pdbx_description
1 polymer ?
#
loop_
_entity_poly.entity_id
_entity_poly.type
_entity_poly.pdbx_seq_one_letter_code
_entity_poly.pdbx_strand_id
1 'polypeptide(L)'
;MDLVQQPITICKEPVEKAWKNRHSDKRQFKKYKNLGYDGVKSFDDFQKIKYNDTKEWDIVKGYTGIVQKGEISPLVKYSNFKKHHNELEDKLIGIKTTDEVEIKRVSYHFTGRAIGTHDWANSNNSKEIMKKLNHKRVPSEDIEKCLASGSIIKKRSNSVLLGLDGRCGVTYNPITNTLIQCNLRK
;
A
#
# COMPACT_ATOMS: atom_id res chain seq x y z
N MET A 1 -17.25 17.94 47.77
CA MET A 1 -17.23 17.94 46.28
C MET A 1 -16.19 16.92 45.89
N ASP A 2 -16.58 15.64 45.87
CA ASP A 2 -15.65 14.57 45.54
C ASP A 2 -15.82 14.22 44.05
N LEU A 3 -14.77 14.50 43.30
CA LEU A 3 -14.63 14.11 41.91
C LEU A 3 -14.56 12.58 41.85
N VAL A 4 -15.71 11.95 41.59
CA VAL A 4 -15.79 10.52 41.27
C VAL A 4 -15.07 10.30 39.95
N GLN A 5 -13.81 9.85 40.04
CA GLN A 5 -13.03 9.39 38.91
C GLN A 5 -13.77 8.20 38.28
N GLN A 6 -14.41 8.40 37.13
CA GLN A 6 -15.06 7.30 36.42
C GLN A 6 -14.00 6.27 36.00
N PRO A 7 -14.24 4.95 36.22
CA PRO A 7 -13.28 3.93 35.84
C PRO A 7 -13.11 3.92 34.32
N ILE A 8 -11.87 4.01 33.88
CA ILE A 8 -11.48 3.89 32.47
C ILE A 8 -11.81 2.46 32.03
N THR A 9 -12.91 2.29 31.29
CA THR A 9 -13.30 1.01 30.70
C THR A 9 -12.31 0.66 29.58
N ILE A 10 -11.21 0.00 29.93
CA ILE A 10 -10.35 -0.65 28.94
C ILE A 10 -11.17 -1.83 28.40
N CYS A 11 -11.60 -1.76 27.14
CA CYS A 11 -12.21 -2.90 26.44
C CYS A 11 -11.26 -4.10 26.61
N LYS A 12 -11.70 -5.13 27.35
CA LYS A 12 -10.82 -6.24 27.77
C LYS A 12 -10.38 -7.13 26.61
N GLU A 13 -11.16 -7.16 25.53
CA GLU A 13 -10.93 -8.07 24.39
C GLU A 13 -9.59 -7.86 23.64
N PRO A 14 -9.19 -6.65 23.22
CA PRO A 14 -7.90 -6.44 22.58
C PRO A 14 -6.70 -6.82 23.47
N VAL A 15 -6.78 -6.51 24.77
CA VAL A 15 -5.70 -6.79 25.73
C VAL A 15 -5.53 -8.29 25.93
N GLU A 16 -6.63 -9.02 26.09
CA GLU A 16 -6.61 -10.48 26.23
C GLU A 16 -6.09 -11.16 24.97
N LYS A 17 -6.52 -10.70 23.77
CA LYS A 17 -6.00 -11.18 22.49
C LYS A 17 -4.49 -10.92 22.35
N ALA A 18 -4.03 -9.74 22.71
CA ALA A 18 -2.61 -9.39 22.68
C ALA A 18 -1.77 -10.29 23.60
N TRP A 19 -2.28 -10.62 24.79
CA TRP A 19 -1.61 -11.54 25.70
C TRP A 19 -1.56 -12.97 25.15
N LYS A 20 -2.69 -13.51 24.70
CA LYS A 20 -2.79 -14.86 24.10
C LYS A 20 -1.86 -15.02 22.89
N ASN A 21 -1.78 -14.00 22.04
CA ASN A 21 -1.00 -14.03 20.79
C ASN A 21 0.42 -13.49 20.93
N ARG A 22 0.88 -13.17 22.15
CA ARG A 22 2.14 -12.44 22.38
C ARG A 22 3.34 -13.09 21.70
N HIS A 23 3.46 -14.40 21.78
CA HIS A 23 4.60 -15.11 21.20
C HIS A 23 4.58 -15.09 19.66
N SER A 24 3.41 -15.32 19.02
CA SER A 24 3.28 -15.21 17.57
C SER A 24 3.51 -13.77 17.09
N ASP A 25 3.01 -12.79 17.83
CA ASP A 25 3.15 -11.38 17.50
C ASP A 25 4.61 -10.95 17.57
N LYS A 26 5.37 -11.45 18.55
CA LYS A 26 6.80 -11.14 18.66
C LYS A 26 7.60 -11.67 17.47
N ARG A 27 7.25 -12.87 16.97
CA ARG A 27 7.83 -13.42 15.73
C ARG A 27 7.42 -12.59 14.51
N GLN A 28 6.16 -12.19 14.43
CA GLN A 28 5.66 -11.34 13.34
C GLN A 28 6.36 -9.97 13.34
N PHE A 29 6.51 -9.33 14.49
CA PHE A 29 7.19 -8.06 14.63
C PHE A 29 8.65 -8.15 14.14
N LYS A 30 9.41 -9.17 14.60
CA LYS A 30 10.78 -9.41 14.12
C LYS A 30 10.82 -9.61 12.60
N LYS A 31 9.90 -10.41 12.05
CA LYS A 31 9.78 -10.61 10.59
C LYS A 31 9.53 -9.28 9.88
N TYR A 32 8.63 -8.45 10.38
CA TYR A 32 8.28 -7.17 9.76
C TYR A 32 9.44 -6.17 9.83
N LYS A 33 10.19 -6.11 10.95
CA LYS A 33 11.42 -5.31 11.05
C LYS A 33 12.43 -5.69 9.96
N ASN A 34 12.61 -6.99 9.70
CA ASN A 34 13.50 -7.47 8.63
C ASN A 34 13.01 -7.12 7.21
N LEU A 35 11.72 -6.82 7.06
CA LEU A 35 11.11 -6.39 5.80
C LEU A 35 11.06 -4.86 5.65
N GLY A 36 11.83 -4.12 6.45
CA GLY A 36 11.89 -2.66 6.37
C GLY A 36 10.79 -1.92 7.13
N TYR A 37 10.02 -2.62 8.00
CA TYR A 37 9.03 -1.96 8.84
C TYR A 37 9.69 -1.07 9.91
N ASP A 38 9.42 0.23 9.84
CA ASP A 38 9.93 1.26 10.73
C ASP A 38 8.83 2.08 11.42
N GLY A 39 7.54 1.71 11.26
CA GLY A 39 6.40 2.44 11.80
C GLY A 39 6.36 2.54 13.33
N VAL A 40 6.90 1.53 14.04
CA VAL A 40 7.08 1.58 15.50
C VAL A 40 8.44 1.03 15.93
N LYS A 41 8.89 1.51 17.09
CA LYS A 41 10.14 1.08 17.72
C LYS A 41 9.95 -0.12 18.65
N SER A 42 8.85 -0.15 19.41
CA SER A 42 8.59 -1.16 20.45
C SER A 42 7.63 -2.25 19.98
N PHE A 43 7.72 -3.42 20.62
CA PHE A 43 6.78 -4.52 20.39
C PHE A 43 5.37 -4.21 20.93
N ASP A 44 5.28 -3.50 22.05
CA ASP A 44 3.99 -3.18 22.66
C ASP A 44 3.18 -2.22 21.77
N ASP A 45 3.84 -1.23 21.16
CA ASP A 45 3.18 -0.33 20.20
C ASP A 45 2.76 -1.06 18.93
N PHE A 46 3.52 -2.09 18.52
CA PHE A 46 3.12 -2.95 17.42
C PHE A 46 1.82 -3.72 17.73
N GLN A 47 1.68 -4.26 18.95
CA GLN A 47 0.43 -4.90 19.36
C GLN A 47 -0.73 -3.90 19.48
N LYS A 48 -0.47 -2.67 19.96
CA LYS A 48 -1.48 -1.60 20.00
C LYS A 48 -2.03 -1.32 18.60
N ILE A 49 -1.16 -1.12 17.60
CA ILE A 49 -1.59 -0.94 16.21
C ILE A 49 -2.42 -2.14 15.75
N LYS A 50 -1.89 -3.35 15.92
CA LYS A 50 -2.51 -4.58 15.42
C LYS A 50 -3.94 -4.81 15.92
N TYR A 51 -4.21 -4.51 17.19
CA TYR A 51 -5.50 -4.82 17.81
C TYR A 51 -6.43 -3.62 18.00
N ASN A 52 -5.89 -2.39 17.98
CA ASN A 52 -6.67 -1.18 18.24
C ASN A 52 -6.78 -0.24 17.03
N ASP A 53 -5.90 -0.35 16.03
CA ASP A 53 -5.93 0.50 14.84
C ASP A 53 -6.03 -0.33 13.55
N THR A 54 -7.26 -0.63 13.16
CA THR A 54 -7.54 -1.48 11.99
C THR A 54 -7.08 -0.86 10.68
N LYS A 55 -7.11 0.48 10.56
CA LYS A 55 -6.69 1.21 9.36
C LYS A 55 -5.18 1.15 9.22
N GLU A 56 -4.45 1.53 10.27
CA GLU A 56 -2.99 1.47 10.26
C GLU A 56 -2.50 0.04 10.07
N TRP A 57 -3.12 -0.92 10.76
CA TRP A 57 -2.79 -2.33 10.61
C TRP A 57 -2.99 -2.84 9.18
N ASP A 58 -3.98 -2.33 8.45
CA ASP A 58 -4.17 -2.67 7.04
C ASP A 58 -3.01 -2.21 6.17
N ILE A 59 -2.53 -0.97 6.37
CA ILE A 59 -1.37 -0.43 5.63
C ILE A 59 -0.10 -1.22 6.00
N VAL A 60 0.10 -1.58 7.27
CA VAL A 60 1.23 -2.42 7.72
C VAL A 60 1.23 -3.78 7.01
N LYS A 61 0.09 -4.45 6.95
CA LYS A 61 -0.05 -5.71 6.20
C LYS A 61 0.18 -5.50 4.71
N GLY A 62 -0.35 -4.41 4.14
CA GLY A 62 -0.20 -4.03 2.75
C GLY A 62 1.28 -3.92 2.36
N TYR A 63 2.01 -3.04 3.04
CA TYR A 63 3.45 -2.83 2.83
C TYR A 63 4.25 -4.14 2.98
N THR A 64 4.13 -4.81 4.12
CA THR A 64 4.93 -6.02 4.38
C THR A 64 4.58 -7.16 3.43
N GLY A 65 3.34 -7.22 2.95
CA GLY A 65 2.88 -8.16 1.93
C GLY A 65 3.52 -7.92 0.57
N ILE A 66 3.56 -6.68 0.09
CA ILE A 66 4.18 -6.36 -1.22
C ILE A 66 5.71 -6.47 -1.18
N VAL A 67 6.35 -6.18 -0.04
CA VAL A 67 7.80 -6.41 0.15
C VAL A 67 8.10 -7.92 0.08
N GLN A 68 7.32 -8.76 0.78
CA GLN A 68 7.51 -10.22 0.76
C GLN A 68 7.35 -10.81 -0.64
N LYS A 69 6.45 -10.26 -1.46
CA LYS A 69 6.27 -10.69 -2.86
C LYS A 69 7.39 -10.23 -3.78
N GLY A 70 8.27 -9.34 -3.31
CA GLY A 70 9.32 -8.73 -4.12
C GLY A 70 8.77 -7.70 -5.11
N GLU A 71 7.67 -7.01 -4.76
CA GLU A 71 7.07 -5.94 -5.58
C GLU A 71 7.60 -4.55 -5.20
N ILE A 72 8.24 -4.41 -4.04
CA ILE A 72 8.94 -3.20 -3.63
C ILE A 72 10.16 -3.56 -2.78
N SER A 73 11.20 -2.73 -2.84
CA SER A 73 12.39 -2.91 -2.02
C SER A 73 12.09 -2.63 -0.53
N PRO A 74 12.60 -3.46 0.41
CA PRO A 74 12.60 -3.11 1.84
C PRO A 74 13.27 -1.76 2.13
N LEU A 75 14.21 -1.31 1.27
CA LEU A 75 14.93 -0.05 1.42
C LEU A 75 14.03 1.19 1.35
N VAL A 76 12.86 1.08 0.71
CA VAL A 76 11.87 2.15 0.70
C VAL A 76 11.40 2.47 2.12
N LYS A 77 11.38 1.47 3.01
CA LYS A 77 10.82 1.51 4.37
C LYS A 77 9.30 1.76 4.40
N TYR A 78 8.68 1.38 5.50
CA TYR A 78 7.23 1.51 5.70
C TYR A 78 6.78 2.97 5.74
N SER A 79 7.53 3.84 6.43
CA SER A 79 7.21 5.26 6.59
C SER A 79 7.05 5.98 5.24
N ASN A 80 7.99 5.81 4.31
CA ASN A 80 7.90 6.41 2.97
C ASN A 80 6.80 5.77 2.13
N PHE A 81 6.61 4.44 2.23
CA PHE A 81 5.51 3.77 1.55
C PHE A 81 4.16 4.34 1.99
N LYS A 82 3.93 4.47 3.30
CA LYS A 82 2.71 5.04 3.86
C LYS A 82 2.49 6.48 3.40
N LYS A 83 3.54 7.31 3.46
CA LYS A 83 3.49 8.69 2.96
C LYS A 83 3.02 8.74 1.50
N HIS A 84 3.65 7.97 0.63
CA HIS A 84 3.26 7.92 -0.79
C HIS A 84 1.89 7.30 -1.03
N HIS A 85 1.48 6.32 -0.23
CA HIS A 85 0.13 5.76 -0.31
C HIS A 85 -0.91 6.85 -0.03
N ASN A 86 -0.73 7.59 1.06
CA ASN A 86 -1.64 8.67 1.45
C ASN A 86 -1.64 9.80 0.40
N GLU A 87 -0.48 10.21 -0.10
CA GLU A 87 -0.38 11.21 -1.18
C GLU A 87 -1.14 10.79 -2.45
N LEU A 88 -1.13 9.49 -2.78
CA LEU A 88 -1.90 8.98 -3.92
C LEU A 88 -3.40 8.92 -3.62
N GLU A 89 -3.80 8.53 -2.41
CA GLU A 89 -5.21 8.56 -2.02
C GLU A 89 -5.77 9.99 -2.07
N ASP A 90 -5.05 10.95 -1.49
CA ASP A 90 -5.43 12.37 -1.47
C ASP A 90 -5.60 12.96 -2.88
N LYS A 91 -4.73 12.56 -3.82
CA LYS A 91 -4.75 13.05 -5.20
C LYS A 91 -5.76 12.34 -6.10
N LEU A 92 -5.94 11.03 -5.93
CA LEU A 92 -6.60 10.19 -6.94
C LEU A 92 -8.02 9.78 -6.57
N ILE A 93 -8.37 9.74 -5.29
CA ILE A 93 -9.75 9.42 -4.87
C ILE A 93 -10.66 10.59 -5.26
N GLY A 94 -11.83 10.27 -5.81
CA GLY A 94 -12.80 11.25 -6.32
C GLY A 94 -12.59 11.65 -7.79
N ILE A 95 -11.45 11.29 -8.41
CA ILE A 95 -11.27 11.47 -9.85
C ILE A 95 -12.25 10.56 -10.59
N LYS A 96 -12.98 11.13 -11.55
CA LYS A 96 -13.74 10.38 -12.55
C LYS A 96 -12.86 10.02 -13.73
N THR A 97 -12.89 8.75 -14.11
CA THR A 97 -12.21 8.25 -15.31
C THR A 97 -12.93 8.70 -16.57
N THR A 98 -12.29 8.53 -17.73
CA THR A 98 -12.90 8.72 -19.07
C THR A 98 -14.13 7.83 -19.35
N ASP A 99 -14.38 6.81 -18.52
CA ASP A 99 -15.61 6.00 -18.59
C ASP A 99 -16.58 6.28 -17.43
N GLU A 100 -16.48 7.47 -16.83
CA GLU A 100 -17.35 7.99 -15.77
C GLU A 100 -17.33 7.20 -14.45
N VAL A 101 -16.31 6.37 -14.23
CA VAL A 101 -16.10 5.66 -12.96
C VAL A 101 -15.31 6.56 -12.01
N GLU A 102 -15.93 6.89 -10.87
CA GLU A 102 -15.26 7.60 -9.79
C GLU A 102 -14.37 6.66 -8.97
N ILE A 103 -13.08 6.98 -8.87
CA ILE A 103 -12.11 6.20 -8.10
C ILE A 103 -12.37 6.37 -6.59
N LYS A 104 -12.44 5.25 -5.87
CA LYS A 104 -12.72 5.22 -4.42
C LYS A 104 -11.57 4.71 -3.57
N ARG A 105 -10.63 3.97 -4.17
CA ARG A 105 -9.54 3.30 -3.42
C ARG A 105 -8.27 3.16 -4.25
N VAL A 106 -7.13 3.22 -3.58
CA VAL A 106 -5.82 2.88 -4.14
C VAL A 106 -5.37 1.54 -3.55
N SER A 107 -4.97 0.57 -4.38
CA SER A 107 -4.41 -0.69 -3.85
C SER A 107 -2.92 -0.53 -3.47
N TYR A 108 -2.45 -1.35 -2.53
CA TYR A 108 -1.03 -1.35 -2.15
C TYR A 108 -0.10 -1.78 -3.30
N HIS A 109 -0.59 -2.66 -4.20
CA HIS A 109 0.14 -3.00 -5.43
C HIS A 109 0.34 -1.77 -6.31
N PHE A 110 -0.73 -0.98 -6.51
CA PHE A 110 -0.67 0.27 -7.25
C PHE A 110 0.37 1.23 -6.65
N THR A 111 0.36 1.44 -5.33
CA THR A 111 1.35 2.28 -4.66
C THR A 111 2.77 1.77 -4.85
N GLY A 112 3.01 0.46 -4.71
CA GLY A 112 4.33 -0.12 -4.97
C GLY A 112 4.83 0.13 -6.40
N ARG A 113 3.93 0.09 -7.38
CA ARG A 113 4.24 0.42 -8.78
C ARG A 113 4.49 1.91 -9.00
N ALA A 114 3.68 2.76 -8.38
CA ALA A 114 3.79 4.21 -8.48
C ALA A 114 5.12 4.72 -7.89
N ILE A 115 5.61 4.11 -6.80
CA ILE A 115 6.94 4.39 -6.23
C ILE A 115 8.06 3.94 -7.17
N GLY A 116 7.90 2.78 -7.80
CA GLY A 116 8.95 2.20 -8.64
C GLY A 116 10.06 1.53 -7.85
N THR A 117 11.03 0.97 -8.58
CA THR A 117 12.26 0.41 -8.00
C THR A 117 13.39 0.43 -9.03
N HIS A 118 14.61 0.49 -8.53
CA HIS A 118 15.84 0.41 -9.33
C HIS A 118 16.68 -0.83 -8.96
N ASP A 119 16.14 -1.74 -8.14
CA ASP A 119 16.87 -2.88 -7.60
C ASP A 119 17.29 -3.90 -8.68
N TRP A 120 16.70 -3.86 -9.88
CA TRP A 120 17.19 -4.63 -11.03
C TRP A 120 18.64 -4.31 -11.40
N ALA A 121 19.16 -3.13 -11.05
CA ALA A 121 20.53 -2.71 -11.35
C ALA A 121 21.55 -3.18 -10.30
N ASN A 122 21.12 -3.80 -9.20
CA ASN A 122 22.04 -4.34 -8.20
C ASN A 122 22.53 -5.73 -8.63
N SER A 123 23.82 -5.82 -8.96
CA SER A 123 24.48 -7.06 -9.43
C SER A 123 24.44 -8.21 -8.43
N ASN A 124 24.18 -7.93 -7.15
CA ASN A 124 24.05 -8.94 -6.10
C ASN A 124 22.65 -9.59 -6.04
N ASN A 125 21.67 -9.06 -6.79
CA ASN A 125 20.32 -9.61 -6.79
C ASN A 125 20.21 -10.85 -7.69
N SER A 126 19.38 -11.81 -7.28
CA SER A 126 19.06 -12.95 -8.13
C SER A 126 18.30 -12.50 -9.38
N LYS A 127 18.42 -13.26 -10.49
CA LYS A 127 17.69 -13.00 -11.74
C LYS A 127 16.17 -12.88 -11.52
N GLU A 128 15.63 -13.62 -10.56
CA GLU A 128 14.21 -13.56 -10.21
C GLU A 128 13.85 -12.23 -9.55
N ILE A 129 14.64 -11.77 -8.57
CA ILE A 129 14.44 -10.49 -7.89
C ILE A 129 14.57 -9.34 -8.90
N MET A 130 15.60 -9.38 -9.75
CA MET A 130 15.80 -8.38 -10.80
C MET A 130 14.60 -8.30 -11.75
N LYS A 131 13.98 -9.44 -12.11
CA LYS A 131 12.78 -9.44 -12.96
C LYS A 131 11.55 -8.88 -12.24
N LYS A 132 11.36 -9.18 -10.95
CA LYS A 132 10.21 -8.71 -10.16
C LYS A 132 10.31 -7.21 -9.84
N LEU A 133 11.51 -6.73 -9.53
CA LEU A 133 11.82 -5.35 -9.19
C LEU A 133 12.39 -4.56 -10.38
N ASN A 134 11.74 -4.65 -11.55
CA ASN A 134 12.13 -3.91 -12.76
C ASN A 134 11.06 -2.89 -13.22
N HIS A 135 10.14 -2.48 -12.34
CA HIS A 135 9.17 -1.46 -12.69
C HIS A 135 9.70 -0.07 -12.41
N LYS A 136 9.58 0.79 -13.41
CA LYS A 136 9.91 2.20 -13.30
C LYS A 136 8.80 2.95 -12.58
N ARG A 137 9.20 3.96 -11.80
CA ARG A 137 8.30 4.94 -11.19
C ARG A 137 7.38 5.55 -12.25
N VAL A 138 6.11 5.75 -11.89
CA VAL A 138 5.15 6.53 -12.68
C VAL A 138 4.81 7.80 -11.89
N PRO A 139 5.08 9.00 -12.41
CA PRO A 139 4.71 10.25 -11.73
C PRO A 139 3.20 10.35 -11.48
N SER A 140 2.80 10.92 -10.34
CA SER A 140 1.39 11.13 -9.99
C SER A 140 0.65 11.96 -11.03
N GLU A 141 1.33 12.95 -11.61
CA GLU A 141 0.76 13.88 -12.59
C GLU A 141 0.40 13.16 -13.89
N ASP A 142 1.18 12.14 -14.28
CA ASP A 142 0.87 11.33 -15.46
C ASP A 142 -0.25 10.33 -15.17
N ILE A 143 -0.36 9.83 -13.94
CA ILE A 143 -1.47 8.98 -13.50
C ILE A 143 -2.78 9.77 -13.54
N GLU A 144 -2.80 10.98 -12.96
CA GLU A 144 -3.97 11.88 -12.96
C GLU A 144 -4.45 12.17 -14.39
N LYS A 145 -3.52 12.56 -15.27
CA LYS A 145 -3.82 12.78 -16.69
C LYS A 145 -4.34 11.52 -17.38
N CYS A 146 -3.76 10.37 -17.09
CA CYS A 146 -4.21 9.10 -17.68
C CYS A 146 -5.62 8.73 -17.23
N LEU A 147 -5.99 9.01 -15.97
CA LEU A 147 -7.37 8.81 -15.50
C LEU A 147 -8.35 9.76 -16.19
N ALA A 148 -8.01 11.04 -16.26
CA ALA A 148 -8.89 12.08 -16.77
C ALA A 148 -9.05 12.08 -18.31
N SER A 149 -8.01 11.70 -19.06
CA SER A 149 -7.99 11.82 -20.53
C SER A 149 -7.40 10.60 -21.25
N GLY A 150 -7.08 9.52 -20.54
CA GLY A 150 -6.51 8.31 -21.15
C GLY A 150 -7.55 7.54 -21.96
N SER A 151 -7.10 6.98 -23.08
CA SER A 151 -7.92 6.13 -23.94
C SER A 151 -8.07 4.74 -23.32
N ILE A 152 -9.24 4.12 -23.47
CA ILE A 152 -9.46 2.74 -23.06
C ILE A 152 -8.72 1.81 -24.02
N ILE A 153 -7.71 1.11 -23.50
CA ILE A 153 -6.91 0.16 -24.28
C ILE A 153 -7.45 -1.25 -24.13
N LYS A 154 -7.98 -1.58 -22.95
CA LYS A 154 -8.58 -2.88 -22.70
C LYS A 154 -9.67 -2.78 -21.67
N LYS A 155 -10.83 -3.36 -21.96
CA LYS A 155 -11.97 -3.43 -21.05
C LYS A 155 -12.37 -4.88 -20.82
N ARG A 156 -12.52 -5.25 -19.55
CA ARG A 156 -13.08 -6.51 -19.05
C ARG A 156 -14.08 -6.18 -17.94
N SER A 157 -14.88 -7.17 -17.54
CA SER A 157 -15.90 -7.00 -16.49
C SER A 157 -15.33 -6.45 -15.17
N ASN A 158 -14.14 -6.90 -14.77
CA ASN A 158 -13.51 -6.55 -13.49
C ASN A 158 -12.22 -5.74 -13.63
N SER A 159 -11.88 -5.27 -14.83
CA SER A 159 -10.64 -4.55 -15.08
C SER A 159 -10.71 -3.72 -16.35
N VAL A 160 -10.37 -2.43 -16.23
CA VAL A 160 -10.18 -1.53 -17.36
C VAL A 160 -8.76 -0.99 -17.32
N LEU A 161 -8.10 -1.00 -18.48
CA LEU A 161 -6.79 -0.40 -18.70
C LEU A 161 -6.96 0.85 -19.54
N LEU A 162 -6.61 2.00 -18.95
CA LEU A 162 -6.41 3.25 -19.65
C LEU A 162 -4.94 3.36 -20.09
N GLY A 163 -4.70 4.07 -21.18
CA GLY A 163 -3.36 4.49 -21.54
C GLY A 163 -3.30 5.94 -21.97
N LEU A 164 -2.15 6.52 -21.67
CA LEU A 164 -1.73 7.84 -22.11
C LEU A 164 -0.41 7.63 -22.86
N ASP A 165 -0.47 7.83 -24.18
CA ASP A 165 0.63 7.47 -25.09
C ASP A 165 1.94 8.16 -24.72
N GLY A 166 3.03 7.39 -24.77
CA GLY A 166 4.37 7.80 -24.37
C GLY A 166 4.55 8.13 -22.88
N ARG A 167 3.53 7.89 -22.04
CA ARG A 167 3.57 8.19 -20.60
C ARG A 167 3.32 6.97 -19.75
N CYS A 168 2.05 6.56 -19.60
CA CYS A 168 1.70 5.51 -18.67
C CYS A 168 0.43 4.77 -19.04
N GLY A 169 0.21 3.63 -18.38
CA GLY A 169 -1.05 2.91 -18.38
C GLY A 169 -1.51 2.66 -16.96
N VAL A 170 -2.80 2.85 -16.73
CA VAL A 170 -3.44 2.74 -15.42
C VAL A 170 -4.56 1.72 -15.51
N THR A 171 -4.54 0.73 -14.61
CA THR A 171 -5.58 -0.28 -14.49
C THR A 171 -6.40 -0.05 -13.23
N TYR A 172 -7.73 -0.01 -13.36
CA TYR A 172 -8.67 0.00 -12.24
C TYR A 172 -9.73 -1.10 -12.39
N ASN A 173 -10.37 -1.43 -11.28
CA ASN A 173 -11.54 -2.30 -11.25
C ASN A 173 -12.81 -1.41 -11.31
N PRO A 174 -13.66 -1.54 -12.34
CA PRO A 174 -14.87 -0.72 -12.49
C PRO A 174 -16.02 -1.13 -11.56
N ILE A 175 -15.93 -2.28 -10.88
CA ILE A 175 -16.94 -2.75 -9.91
C ILE A 175 -16.60 -2.25 -8.51
N THR A 176 -15.32 -2.37 -8.11
CA THR A 176 -14.87 -1.95 -6.76
C THR A 176 -14.27 -0.54 -6.74
N ASN A 177 -14.24 0.14 -7.89
CA ASN A 177 -13.68 1.48 -8.09
C ASN A 177 -12.26 1.64 -7.52
N THR A 178 -11.46 0.58 -7.65
CA THR A 178 -10.12 0.51 -7.04
C THR A 178 -9.03 0.57 -8.10
N LEU A 179 -8.04 1.44 -7.90
CA LEU A 179 -6.81 1.45 -8.71
C LEU A 179 -5.96 0.21 -8.39
N ILE A 180 -5.67 -0.60 -9.41
CA ILE A 180 -5.02 -1.90 -9.28
C ILE A 180 -3.53 -1.79 -9.61
N GLN A 181 -3.19 -1.26 -10.77
CA GLN A 181 -1.81 -1.24 -11.28
C GLN A 181 -1.53 0.02 -12.10
N CYS A 182 -0.29 0.49 -12.10
CA CYS A 182 0.22 1.46 -13.06
C CYS A 182 1.57 1.00 -13.64
N ASN A 183 1.85 1.37 -14.89
CA ASN A 183 3.15 1.13 -15.52
C ASN A 183 3.50 2.28 -16.47
N LEU A 184 4.79 2.59 -16.59
CA LEU A 184 5.30 3.47 -17.64
C LEU A 184 5.06 2.81 -19.00
N ARG A 185 4.57 3.59 -19.98
CA ARG A 185 4.41 3.15 -21.37
C ARG A 185 5.34 3.98 -22.23
N LYS A 186 6.17 3.31 -23.01
CA LYS A 186 6.98 3.92 -24.05
C LYS A 186 6.25 3.80 -25.38
#